data_AF-A0A8I1V0U2-F1
#
_entry.id   AF-A0A8I1V0U2-F1
#
_cell.length_a   1.000
_cell.length_b   1.000
_cell.length_c   1.000
_cell.angle_alpha   90.00
_cell.angle_beta   90.00
_cell.angle_gamma   90.00
#
_symmetry.space_group_name_H-M   'P 1'
#
loop_
_entity.id
_entity.type
_entity.pdbx_description
1 polymer ?
#
loop_
_entity_poly.entity_id
_entity_poly.type
_entity_poly.pdbx_seq_one_letter_code
_entity_poly.pdbx_strand_id
1 'polypeptide(L)' 'MSIEDARNRIGDGVVYHAGGPAPEDGVITSVNDTYVFVRYRGDFGSKATHPAQLDWLAASR' A
#
# COMPACT_ATOMS: atom_id res chain seq x y z
N MET A 1 -2.62 -3.07 7.98
CA MET A 1 -1.38 -2.56 8.67
C MET A 1 -1.68 -1.31 9.51
N SER A 2 -0.72 -0.79 10.30
CA SER A 2 -0.83 0.53 10.96
C SER A 2 -0.16 1.66 10.15
N ILE A 3 -0.48 2.92 10.45
CA ILE A 3 0.16 4.11 9.82
C ILE A 3 1.64 4.22 10.18
N GLU A 4 2.00 3.95 11.44
CA GLU A 4 3.39 4.03 11.90
C GLU A 4 4.26 2.99 11.21
N ASP A 5 3.76 1.75 11.07
CA ASP A 5 4.46 0.70 10.33
C ASP A 5 4.64 1.09 8.86
N ALA A 6 3.61 1.65 8.23
CA ALA A 6 3.67 2.12 6.85
C ALA A 6 4.73 3.22 6.66
N ARG A 7 4.81 4.15 7.61
CA ARG A 7 5.77 5.26 7.58
C ARG A 7 7.21 4.77 7.65
N ASN A 8 7.48 3.75 8.45
CA ASN A 8 8.82 3.15 8.59
C ASN A 8 9.23 2.29 7.39
N ARG A 9 8.31 2.01 6.47
CA ARG A 9 8.48 1.08 5.35
C ARG A 9 8.09 1.73 4.01
N ILE A 10 8.23 3.05 3.90
CA ILE A 10 8.10 3.74 2.60
C ILE A 10 9.11 3.13 1.62
N GLY A 11 8.63 2.76 0.43
CA GLY A 11 9.39 2.01 -0.57
C GLY A 11 9.06 0.50 -0.61
N ASP A 12 8.42 -0.04 0.43
CA ASP A 12 8.03 -1.46 0.45
C ASP A 12 6.74 -1.73 -0.35
N GLY A 13 6.62 -2.99 -0.78
CA GLY A 13 5.46 -3.50 -1.49
C GLY A 13 4.28 -3.81 -0.57
N VAL A 14 3.07 -3.55 -1.06
CA VAL A 14 1.80 -3.83 -0.39
C VAL A 14 0.81 -4.45 -1.36
N VAL A 15 -0.17 -5.16 -0.82
CA VAL A 15 -1.30 -5.71 -1.55
C VAL A 15 -2.57 -5.01 -1.08
N TYR A 16 -3.33 -4.46 -2.02
CA TYR A 16 -4.63 -3.85 -1.78
C TYR A 16 -5.78 -4.84 -1.95
N HIS A 17 -6.65 -4.89 -0.95
CA HIS A 17 -7.84 -5.74 -0.91
C HIS A 17 -9.11 -4.87 -0.89
N ALA A 18 -9.68 -4.59 -2.06
CA ALA A 18 -10.88 -3.76 -2.21
C ALA A 18 -12.21 -4.45 -1.85
N GLY A 19 -12.18 -5.72 -1.41
CA GLY A 19 -13.37 -6.58 -1.40
C GLY A 19 -13.87 -6.97 -2.80
N GLY A 20 -13.14 -6.58 -3.86
CA GLY A 20 -13.38 -6.96 -5.26
C GLY A 20 -12.63 -8.23 -5.67
N PRO A 21 -12.76 -8.64 -6.95
CA PRO A 21 -12.37 -9.98 -7.40
C PRO A 21 -10.86 -10.23 -7.48
N ALA A 22 -10.01 -9.19 -7.51
CA ALA A 22 -8.57 -9.37 -7.58
C ALA A 22 -7.84 -8.38 -6.65
N PRO A 23 -6.90 -8.88 -5.82
CA PRO A 23 -5.98 -8.01 -5.12
C PRO A 23 -5.04 -7.29 -6.09
N GLU A 24 -4.55 -6.12 -5.70
CA GLU A 24 -3.66 -5.31 -6.52
C GLU A 24 -2.38 -4.95 -5.77
N ASP A 25 -1.23 -5.22 -6.39
CA ASP A 25 0.08 -4.91 -5.82
C ASP A 25 0.45 -3.44 -6.06
N GLY A 26 1.09 -2.83 -5.08
CA GLY A 26 1.62 -1.47 -5.18
C GLY A 26 2.82 -1.24 -4.27
N VAL A 27 3.38 -0.04 -4.35
CA VAL A 27 4.52 0.40 -3.52
C VAL A 27 4.13 1.64 -2.73
N ILE A 28 4.47 1.68 -1.45
CA ILE A 28 4.26 2.86 -0.60
C ILE A 28 5.18 3.98 -1.07
N THR A 29 4.62 5.13 -1.41
CA THR A 29 5.38 6.31 -1.87
C THR A 29 5.43 7.41 -0.81
N SER A 30 4.40 7.54 0.02
CA SER A 30 4.37 8.45 1.16
C SER A 30 3.25 8.05 2.13
N VAL A 31 3.28 8.63 3.33
CA VAL A 31 2.30 8.36 4.39
C VAL A 31 1.98 9.65 5.12
N ASN A 32 0.69 9.89 5.40
CA ASN A 32 0.25 10.92 6.34
C ASN A 32 -0.46 10.26 7.53
N ASP A 33 -1.11 11.06 8.37
CA ASP A 33 -1.69 10.56 9.63
C ASP A 33 -2.95 9.70 9.43
N THR A 34 -3.46 9.57 8.20
CA THR A 34 -4.71 8.85 7.89
C THR A 34 -4.55 7.83 6.78
N TYR A 35 -3.70 8.11 5.79
CA TYR A 35 -3.61 7.35 4.55
C TYR A 35 -2.18 6.94 4.23
N VAL A 36 -2.09 5.77 3.59
CA VAL A 36 -0.90 5.29 2.90
C VAL A 36 -1.08 5.62 1.42
N PHE A 37 -0.14 6.37 0.84
CA PHE A 37 -0.14 6.67 -0.58
C PHE A 37 0.61 5.56 -1.30
N VAL A 38 -0.09 4.87 -2.19
CA VAL A 38 0.43 3.69 -2.90
C VAL A 38 0.41 3.98 -4.39
N ARG A 39 1.52 3.71 -5.08
CA ARG A 39 1.53 3.64 -6.55
C ARG A 39 1.30 2.20 -6.97
N TYR A 40 0.13 1.94 -7.55
CA TYR A 40 -0.24 0.62 -8.05
C TYR A 40 0.36 0.33 -9.43
N ARG A 41 0.36 -0.94 -9.83
CA ARG A 41 0.95 -1.36 -11.11
C ARG A 41 0.20 -0.74 -12.29
N GLY A 42 0.90 0.07 -13.09
CA GLY A 42 0.34 0.74 -14.27
C GLY A 42 -0.17 2.15 -14.00
N ASP A 43 -0.24 2.58 -12.74
CA ASP A 43 -0.53 3.96 -12.40
C ASP A 43 0.72 4.85 -12.53
N PHE A 44 0.52 6.08 -13.02
CA PHE A 44 1.56 7.12 -13.05
C PHE A 44 1.70 7.88 -11.71
N GLY A 45 0.67 7.81 -10.85
CA GLY A 45 0.59 8.55 -9.59
C GLY A 45 0.22 7.67 -8.40
N SER A 46 0.31 8.21 -7.19
CA SER A 46 -0.08 7.50 -5.98
C SER A 46 -1.54 7.75 -5.64
N LYS A 47 -2.22 6.74 -5.10
CA LYS A 47 -3.59 6.84 -4.58
C LYS A 47 -3.58 6.70 -3.05
N ALA A 48 -4.36 7.55 -2.38
CA ALA A 48 -4.58 7.44 -0.94
C ALA A 48 -5.40 6.18 -0.65
N THR A 49 -4.86 5.28 0.18
CA THR A 49 -5.49 4.01 0.54
C THR A 49 -5.52 3.87 2.05
N HIS A 50 -6.65 3.41 2.59
CA HIS A 50 -6.77 3.20 4.02
C HIS A 50 -5.89 2.02 4.45
N PRO A 51 -5.07 2.14 5.51
CA PRO A 51 -4.12 1.10 5.91
C PRO A 51 -4.78 -0.23 6.31
N ALA A 52 -6.06 -0.23 6.67
CA ALA A 52 -6.83 -1.45 6.92
C ALA A 52 -7.18 -2.25 5.65
N GLN A 53 -6.99 -1.68 4.46
CA GLN A 53 -7.20 -2.35 3.17
C GLN A 53 -5.89 -2.87 2.57
N LEU A 54 -4.78 -2.71 3.30
CA LEU A 54 -3.45 -3.05 2.84
C LEU A 54 -2.84 -4.13 3.73
N ASP A 55 -2.29 -5.13 3.07
CA ASP A 55 -1.38 -6.11 3.64
C ASP A 55 0.02 -5.95 3.06
N TRP A 56 1.02 -6.43 3.78
CA TRP A 56 2.39 -6.42 3.29
C TRP A 56 2.55 -7.43 2.15
N LEU A 57 3.11 -7.00 1.03
CA LEU A 57 3.54 -7.95 0.01
C LEU A 57 4.71 -8.74 0.61
N ALA A 58 4.54 -10.06 0.74
CA ALA A 58 5.59 -10.91 1.28
C ALA A 58 6.86 -10.73 0.43
N ALA A 59 8.00 -10.47 1.09
CA ALA A 59 9.26 -10.44 0.39
C ALA A 59 9.51 -11.82 -0.23
N SER A 60 9.61 -11.88 -1.55
CA SER A 60 10.13 -13.05 -2.26
C SER A 60 11.49 -13.38 -1.64
N ARG A 61 11.61 -14.55 -1.01
CA ARG A 61 12.90 -15.07 -0.56
C ARG A 61 13.80 -15.41 -1.74
#